data_AF-A0A6A4HM35-F1
#
_entry.id   AF-A0A6A4HM35-F1
#
_cell.length_a   1.000
_cell.length_b   1.000
_cell.length_c   1.000
_cell.angle_alpha   90.00
_cell.angle_beta   90.00
_cell.angle_gamma   90.00
#
_symmetry.space_group_name_H-M   'P 1'
#
loop_
_entity.id
_entity.type
_entity.pdbx_description
1 polymer ?
#
loop_
_entity_poly.entity_id
_entity_poly.type
_entity_poly.pdbx_seq_one_letter_code
_entity_poly.pdbx_strand_id
1 'polypeptide(L)'
;MSNPNTIVIFGPSPDSYYVGHGRLHFVENMSPSFTNHAKTALNISFSRWISVSKTADTWIDYNIATDKFHFNADINQNIQDHFTGANGKVAANFISFPDSEDSSCYFVKGKRKGGWNAVLPDYFIQQLSKMQREVLNFDAGITGMLFGKGKTSICLFETGFQANFDEEEITSEDHPLYKVLLEFSQPNRGWCIEPGSTLCFYDSRFFYLKFKKPGESIIQMRSNLPTHIAAKLEELRELAQKPEEQMALMQQDNGWNQLVMMRINNQMNATSMMVDIMNRGSLNILAAASGGHVVERRY
;
A
#
# COMPACT_ATOMS: atom_id res chain seq x y z
N MET A 1 -9.32 10.81 -19.08
CA MET A 1 -7.98 11.12 -18.52
C MET A 1 -7.91 10.48 -17.14
N SER A 2 -6.76 9.92 -16.76
CA SER A 2 -6.48 9.50 -15.38
C SER A 2 -6.61 10.71 -14.47
N ASN A 3 -7.39 10.62 -13.39
CA ASN A 3 -7.35 11.66 -12.36
C ASN A 3 -5.95 11.68 -11.73
N PRO A 4 -5.33 12.86 -11.53
CA PRO A 4 -4.00 12.94 -10.94
C PRO A 4 -3.96 12.26 -9.57
N ASN A 5 -2.92 11.45 -9.34
CA ASN A 5 -2.76 10.78 -8.05
C ASN A 5 -2.59 11.80 -6.93
N THR A 6 -3.24 11.58 -5.80
CA THR A 6 -3.16 12.46 -4.63
C THR A 6 -2.64 11.66 -3.45
N ILE A 7 -1.69 12.19 -2.69
CA ILE A 7 -1.17 11.55 -1.48
C ILE A 7 -1.14 12.61 -0.38
N VAL A 8 -1.63 12.24 0.80
CA VAL A 8 -1.56 13.06 2.01
C VAL A 8 -0.96 12.19 3.10
N ILE A 9 0.04 12.71 3.80
CA ILE A 9 0.70 12.06 4.92
C ILE A 9 0.74 13.03 6.08
N PHE A 10 0.27 12.59 7.24
CA PHE A 10 0.45 13.31 8.50
C PHE A 10 1.78 12.91 9.12
N GLY A 11 2.56 13.89 9.56
CA GLY A 11 3.74 13.67 10.39
C GLY A 11 3.38 13.57 11.88
N PRO A 12 4.38 13.67 12.77
CA PRO A 12 4.21 13.57 14.23
C PRO A 12 3.42 14.72 14.85
N SER A 13 3.27 15.85 14.15
CA SER A 13 2.64 17.06 14.69
C SER A 13 1.76 17.75 13.64
N PRO A 14 0.86 18.67 14.05
CA PRO A 14 0.02 19.46 13.13
C PRO A 14 0.81 20.19 12.04
N ASP A 15 2.04 20.60 12.33
CA ASP A 15 2.88 21.37 11.41
C ASP A 15 3.84 20.49 10.60
N SER A 16 3.75 19.17 10.76
CA SER A 16 4.58 18.19 10.04
C SER A 16 3.71 17.38 9.09
N TYR A 17 3.90 17.53 7.78
CA TYR A 17 3.08 16.83 6.79
C TYR A 17 3.70 16.81 5.40
N TYR A 18 3.13 15.96 4.56
CA TYR A 18 3.39 15.93 3.13
C TYR A 18 2.06 15.89 2.36
N VAL A 19 1.96 16.71 1.31
CA VAL A 19 0.86 16.68 0.36
C VAL A 19 1.38 16.62 -1.06
N GLY A 20 0.75 15.78 -1.86
CA GLY A 20 1.11 15.56 -3.25
C GLY A 20 -0.11 15.46 -4.14
N HIS A 21 -0.06 16.06 -5.32
CA HIS A 21 -1.09 15.96 -6.35
C HIS A 21 -0.48 15.98 -7.76
N GLY A 22 -0.70 14.90 -8.53
CA GLY A 22 -0.13 14.73 -9.86
C GLY A 22 1.39 14.61 -9.82
N ARG A 23 2.09 15.66 -10.25
CA ARG A 23 3.56 15.79 -10.21
C ARG A 23 4.05 16.73 -9.11
N LEU A 24 3.14 17.53 -8.56
CA LEU A 24 3.46 18.61 -7.64
C LEU A 24 3.35 18.12 -6.20
N HIS A 25 4.27 18.56 -5.35
CA HIS A 25 4.29 18.18 -3.95
C HIS A 25 4.73 19.33 -3.05
N PHE A 26 4.41 19.18 -1.77
CA PHE A 26 4.85 20.05 -0.70
C PHE A 26 5.14 19.21 0.55
N VAL A 27 6.23 19.55 1.24
CA VAL A 27 6.69 18.88 2.45
C VAL A 27 7.04 19.94 3.49
N GLU A 28 6.51 19.78 4.70
CA GLU A 28 6.66 20.73 5.79
C GLU A 28 7.04 19.96 7.05
N ASN A 29 8.14 20.37 7.71
CA ASN A 29 8.65 19.82 8.98
C ASN A 29 8.64 18.29 9.12
N MET A 30 8.77 17.54 8.02
CA MET A 30 9.02 16.10 8.04
C MET A 30 10.50 15.82 8.32
N SER A 31 10.84 14.58 8.69
CA SER A 31 12.23 14.20 8.93
C SER A 31 13.14 14.54 7.73
N PRO A 32 14.41 14.91 7.94
CA PRO A 32 15.32 15.26 6.84
C PRO A 32 15.45 14.15 5.79
N SER A 33 15.46 12.90 6.24
CA SER A 33 15.47 11.71 5.38
C SER A 33 14.28 11.68 4.41
N PHE A 34 13.06 11.88 4.93
CA PHE A 34 11.87 11.95 4.10
C PHE A 34 11.86 13.18 3.18
N THR A 35 12.23 14.34 3.71
CA THR A 35 12.30 15.60 2.94
C THR A 35 13.26 15.49 1.75
N ASN A 36 14.39 14.83 1.93
CA ASN A 36 15.35 14.57 0.86
C ASN A 36 14.75 13.61 -0.18
N HIS A 37 14.14 12.50 0.24
CA HIS A 37 13.44 11.58 -0.67
C HIS A 37 12.36 12.29 -1.49
N ALA A 38 11.53 13.12 -0.83
CA ALA A 38 10.49 13.92 -1.47
C ALA A 38 11.05 14.80 -2.59
N LYS A 39 12.19 15.46 -2.34
CA LYS A 39 12.83 16.37 -3.30
C LYS A 39 13.55 15.67 -4.45
N THR A 40 14.13 14.49 -4.23
CA THR A 40 15.08 13.89 -5.20
C THR A 40 14.57 12.64 -5.90
N ALA A 41 13.64 11.90 -5.30
CA ALA A 41 13.28 10.56 -5.76
C ALA A 41 11.76 10.31 -5.79
N LEU A 42 10.99 11.03 -4.97
CA LEU A 42 9.55 10.81 -4.89
C LEU A 42 8.84 11.39 -6.10
N ASN A 43 8.23 10.50 -6.88
CA ASN A 43 7.35 10.88 -7.97
C ASN A 43 5.94 10.41 -7.64
N ILE A 44 5.08 11.35 -7.23
CA ILE A 44 3.70 11.05 -6.77
C ILE A 44 2.91 10.28 -7.81
N SER A 45 3.11 10.57 -9.09
CA SER A 45 2.37 9.89 -10.16
C SER A 45 2.69 8.39 -10.19
N PHE A 46 3.84 7.98 -9.64
CA PHE A 46 4.30 6.59 -9.57
C PHE A 46 4.29 6.01 -8.15
N SER A 47 4.01 6.82 -7.13
CA SER A 47 3.92 6.35 -5.74
C SER A 47 2.55 5.75 -5.52
N ARG A 48 2.47 4.45 -5.24
CA ARG A 48 1.18 3.79 -4.99
C ARG A 48 0.63 4.15 -3.62
N TRP A 49 1.51 4.12 -2.63
CA TRP A 49 1.23 4.43 -1.23
C TRP A 49 2.54 4.80 -0.56
N ILE A 50 2.42 5.56 0.52
CA ILE A 50 3.52 5.91 1.40
C ILE A 50 3.02 5.69 2.83
N SER A 51 3.80 5.00 3.65
CA SER A 51 3.51 4.82 5.06
C SER A 51 4.65 5.41 5.89
N VAL A 52 4.28 6.10 6.96
CA VAL A 52 5.19 6.80 7.85
C VAL A 52 4.84 6.41 9.28
N SER A 53 5.85 6.15 10.11
CA SER A 53 5.66 5.89 11.54
C SER A 53 5.17 7.14 12.25
N LYS A 54 4.62 6.97 13.45
CA LYS A 54 4.19 8.09 14.30
C LYS A 54 5.25 9.17 14.46
N THR A 55 6.52 8.78 14.66
CA THR A 55 7.65 9.70 14.83
C THR A 55 8.14 10.33 13.53
N ALA A 56 7.68 9.86 12.37
CA ALA A 56 8.18 10.17 11.02
C ALA A 56 9.67 9.88 10.75
N ASP A 57 10.35 9.19 11.66
CA ASP A 57 11.71 8.71 11.43
C ASP A 57 11.73 7.50 10.51
N THR A 58 10.70 6.65 10.58
CA THR A 58 10.57 5.51 9.68
C THR A 58 9.52 5.80 8.62
N TRP A 59 9.88 5.58 7.35
CA TRP A 59 8.96 5.74 6.23
C TRP A 59 9.28 4.76 5.10
N ILE A 60 8.25 4.40 4.35
CA ILE A 60 8.33 3.53 3.17
C ILE A 60 7.42 4.11 2.09
N ASP A 61 7.96 4.26 0.89
CA ASP A 61 7.24 4.55 -0.36
C ASP A 61 7.34 3.34 -1.30
N TYR A 62 6.23 2.94 -1.88
CA TYR A 62 6.21 1.90 -2.90
C TYR A 62 5.92 2.48 -4.28
N ASN A 63 6.95 2.43 -5.13
CA ASN A 63 6.93 2.94 -6.48
C ASN A 63 6.40 1.87 -7.45
N ILE A 64 5.17 2.06 -7.95
CA ILE A 64 4.54 1.14 -8.90
C ILE A 64 5.30 1.11 -10.23
N ALA A 65 5.96 2.22 -10.57
CA ALA A 65 6.67 2.35 -11.82
C ALA A 65 7.86 1.40 -11.94
N THR A 66 8.56 1.20 -10.83
CA THR A 66 9.75 0.35 -10.76
C THR A 66 9.50 -0.99 -10.06
N ASP A 67 8.33 -1.16 -9.41
CA ASP A 67 8.06 -2.26 -8.47
C ASP A 67 9.15 -2.34 -7.38
N LYS A 68 9.54 -1.17 -6.85
CA LYS A 68 10.57 -1.05 -5.81
C LYS A 68 10.07 -0.25 -4.62
N PHE A 69 10.66 -0.57 -3.46
CA PHE A 69 10.51 0.20 -2.24
C PHE A 69 11.60 1.26 -2.15
N HIS A 70 11.23 2.45 -1.70
CA HIS A 70 12.12 3.48 -1.20
C HIS A 70 11.82 3.67 0.29
N PHE A 71 12.84 3.81 1.12
CA PHE A 71 12.67 3.83 2.58
C PHE A 71 13.84 4.53 3.26
N ASN A 72 13.66 4.89 4.53
CA ASN A 72 14.77 5.38 5.36
C ASN A 72 15.85 4.29 5.51
N ALA A 73 17.12 4.63 5.26
CA ALA A 73 18.27 3.75 5.45
C ALA A 73 18.32 3.03 6.81
N ASP A 74 17.83 3.66 7.88
CA ASP A 74 17.87 3.14 9.26
C ASP A 74 16.67 2.25 9.61
N ILE A 75 15.86 1.82 8.63
CA ILE A 75 14.72 0.97 8.89
C ILE A 75 15.15 -0.40 9.43
N ASN A 76 14.37 -0.95 10.38
CA ASN A 76 14.65 -2.22 11.02
C ASN A 76 14.91 -3.37 10.01
N GLN A 77 15.96 -4.17 10.23
CA GLN A 77 16.34 -5.26 9.33
C GLN A 77 15.22 -6.27 9.08
N ASN A 78 14.38 -6.58 10.08
CA ASN A 78 13.25 -7.49 9.88
C ASN A 78 12.25 -6.96 8.85
N ILE A 79 12.08 -5.64 8.77
CA ILE A 79 11.26 -4.97 7.76
C ILE A 79 11.98 -5.02 6.41
N GLN A 80 13.29 -4.79 6.38
CA GLN A 80 14.08 -4.87 5.14
C GLN A 80 13.99 -6.25 4.48
N ASP A 81 14.05 -7.31 5.27
CA ASP A 81 13.94 -8.69 4.79
C ASP A 81 12.59 -8.95 4.09
N HIS A 82 11.53 -8.24 4.48
CA HIS A 82 10.24 -8.28 3.79
C HIS A 82 10.28 -7.63 2.40
N PHE A 83 11.19 -6.71 2.09
CA PHE A 83 11.24 -6.10 0.75
C PHE A 83 11.66 -7.10 -0.34
N THR A 84 12.61 -7.98 -0.03
CA THR A 84 13.14 -8.97 -0.97
C THR A 84 12.61 -10.38 -0.73
N GLY A 85 11.92 -10.62 0.40
CA GLY A 85 11.53 -11.96 0.83
C GLY A 85 12.73 -12.81 1.28
N ALA A 86 13.77 -12.15 1.80
CA ALA A 86 14.95 -12.81 2.34
C ALA A 86 14.66 -13.42 3.72
N ASN A 87 15.58 -14.27 4.21
CA ASN A 87 15.55 -14.80 5.58
C ASN A 87 14.21 -15.47 5.98
N GLY A 88 13.57 -16.16 5.03
CA GLY A 88 12.30 -16.85 5.25
C GLY A 88 11.07 -15.92 5.30
N LYS A 89 11.24 -14.62 5.02
CA LYS A 89 10.13 -13.65 4.94
C LYS A 89 9.42 -13.73 3.59
N VAL A 90 8.12 -13.42 3.58
CA VAL A 90 7.38 -13.23 2.33
C VAL A 90 7.63 -11.82 1.81
N ALA A 91 7.94 -11.71 0.51
CA ALA A 91 8.09 -10.42 -0.15
C ALA A 91 6.81 -9.57 -0.01
N ALA A 92 6.97 -8.34 0.47
CA ALA A 92 5.89 -7.43 0.81
C ALA A 92 5.19 -6.87 -0.43
N ASN A 93 3.90 -6.59 -0.26
CA ASN A 93 3.05 -5.81 -1.15
C ASN A 93 2.57 -4.50 -0.48
N PHE A 94 2.38 -4.54 0.83
CA PHE A 94 1.98 -3.39 1.64
C PHE A 94 2.62 -3.48 3.01
N ILE A 95 3.13 -2.36 3.53
CA ILE A 95 3.67 -2.24 4.88
C ILE A 95 3.13 -0.96 5.50
N SER A 96 2.74 -1.03 6.77
CA SER A 96 2.30 0.12 7.55
C SER A 96 2.75 0.05 9.00
N PHE A 97 2.74 1.21 9.66
CA PHE A 97 3.23 1.40 11.02
C PHE A 97 2.10 1.80 11.96
N PRO A 98 1.98 1.19 13.15
CA PRO A 98 0.97 1.56 14.15
C PRO A 98 1.29 2.88 14.86
N ASP A 99 0.32 3.40 15.61
CA ASP A 99 0.56 4.44 16.61
C ASP A 99 1.43 3.86 17.74
N SER A 100 2.75 3.95 17.55
CA SER A 100 3.77 3.46 18.46
C SER A 100 5.02 4.32 18.35
N GLU A 101 5.65 4.59 19.50
CA GLU A 101 7.00 5.18 19.54
C GLU A 101 8.08 4.14 19.18
N ASP A 102 7.75 2.84 19.26
CA ASP A 102 8.65 1.76 18.87
C ASP A 102 8.64 1.54 17.34
N SER A 103 9.72 1.98 16.70
CA SER A 103 9.96 1.83 15.26
C SER A 103 10.08 0.37 14.77
N SER A 104 10.16 -0.61 15.68
CA SER A 104 10.17 -2.03 15.33
C SER A 104 8.78 -2.62 15.08
N CYS A 105 7.71 -1.88 15.41
CA CYS A 105 6.34 -2.30 15.18
C CYS A 105 5.89 -2.02 13.74
N TYR A 106 5.29 -3.01 13.08
CA TYR A 106 4.79 -2.93 11.72
C TYR A 106 3.69 -3.97 11.44
N PHE A 107 2.87 -3.69 10.44
CA PHE A 107 2.05 -4.68 9.75
C PHE A 107 2.57 -4.84 8.33
N VAL A 108 2.65 -6.08 7.84
CA VAL A 108 3.03 -6.38 6.45
C VAL A 108 2.05 -7.35 5.81
N LYS A 109 1.59 -6.99 4.61
CA LYS A 109 0.94 -7.91 3.69
C LYS A 109 1.92 -8.34 2.61
N GLY A 110 2.15 -9.65 2.48
CA GLY A 110 2.96 -10.23 1.41
C GLY A 110 2.25 -10.29 0.05
N LYS A 111 3.03 -10.46 -1.04
CA LYS A 111 2.52 -10.60 -2.42
C LYS A 111 1.69 -11.89 -2.63
N ARG A 112 1.92 -12.94 -1.84
CA ARG A 112 1.14 -14.19 -1.90
C ARG A 112 -0.16 -14.09 -1.08
N LYS A 113 -1.25 -14.72 -1.55
CA LYS A 113 -2.50 -14.85 -0.79
C LYS A 113 -2.24 -15.54 0.55
N GLY A 114 -2.92 -15.10 1.61
CA GLY A 114 -2.72 -15.64 2.97
C GLY A 114 -1.44 -15.17 3.69
N GLY A 115 -0.46 -14.61 2.96
CA GLY A 115 0.78 -14.14 3.57
C GLY A 115 0.63 -12.76 4.16
N TRP A 116 0.50 -12.66 5.48
CA TRP A 116 0.69 -11.43 6.26
C TRP A 116 1.52 -11.74 7.50
N ASN A 117 2.16 -10.72 8.06
CA ASN A 117 2.91 -10.80 9.32
C ASN A 117 2.76 -9.45 10.04
N ALA A 118 2.90 -9.43 11.36
CA ALA A 118 2.82 -8.20 12.12
C ALA A 118 3.63 -8.30 13.42
N VAL A 119 4.29 -7.21 13.78
CA VAL A 119 4.83 -6.96 15.11
C VAL A 119 4.10 -5.72 15.59
N LEU A 120 3.14 -5.86 16.49
CA LEU A 120 2.27 -4.74 16.88
C LEU A 120 2.14 -4.69 18.41
N PRO A 121 1.83 -3.51 18.97
CA PRO A 121 1.40 -3.42 20.37
C PRO A 121 0.25 -4.40 20.68
N ASP A 122 0.24 -4.95 21.90
CA ASP A 122 -0.69 -6.01 22.33
C ASP A 122 -2.14 -5.72 22.00
N TYR A 123 -2.57 -4.47 22.16
CA TYR A 123 -3.92 -4.06 21.86
C TYR A 123 -4.31 -4.31 20.38
N PHE A 124 -3.45 -3.95 19.43
CA PHE A 124 -3.70 -4.20 18.01
C PHE A 124 -3.66 -5.70 17.68
N ILE A 125 -2.83 -6.48 18.37
CA ILE A 125 -2.81 -7.95 18.24
C ILE A 125 -4.14 -8.56 18.70
N GLN A 126 -4.69 -8.07 19.82
CA GLN A 126 -6.00 -8.50 20.32
C GLN A 126 -7.13 -8.15 19.34
N GLN A 127 -7.11 -6.93 18.77
CA GLN A 127 -8.05 -6.52 17.72
C GLN A 127 -7.97 -7.44 16.50
N LEU A 128 -6.76 -7.70 15.99
CA LEU A 128 -6.54 -8.60 14.84
C LEU A 128 -7.05 -10.01 15.14
N SER A 129 -6.74 -10.54 16.33
CA SER A 129 -7.20 -11.87 16.76
C SER A 129 -8.73 -11.97 16.89
N LYS A 130 -9.39 -10.86 17.26
CA LYS A 130 -10.86 -10.79 17.25
C LYS A 130 -11.39 -10.79 15.82
N MET A 131 -10.87 -9.92 14.95
CA MET A 131 -11.30 -9.86 13.54
C MET A 131 -11.06 -11.17 12.79
N GLN A 132 -9.94 -11.85 13.03
CA GLN A 132 -9.64 -13.15 12.42
C GLN A 132 -10.70 -14.22 12.75
N ARG A 133 -11.36 -14.11 13.92
CA ARG A 133 -12.45 -15.02 14.32
C ARG A 133 -13.80 -14.63 13.73
N GLU A 134 -14.02 -13.34 13.47
CA GLU A 134 -15.31 -12.79 13.05
C GLU A 134 -15.45 -12.69 11.52
N VAL A 135 -14.34 -12.51 10.81
CA VAL A 135 -14.32 -12.31 9.35
C VAL A 135 -13.97 -13.62 8.64
N LEU A 136 -14.89 -14.11 7.81
CA LEU A 136 -14.66 -15.28 6.98
C LEU A 136 -13.48 -15.04 6.01
N ASN A 137 -12.56 -16.00 5.93
CA ASN A 137 -11.36 -15.94 5.08
C ASN A 137 -10.46 -14.74 5.36
N PHE A 138 -10.44 -14.22 6.61
CA PHE A 138 -9.64 -13.06 7.01
C PHE A 138 -8.20 -13.09 6.46
N ASP A 139 -7.47 -14.19 6.69
CA ASP A 139 -6.05 -14.30 6.31
C ASP A 139 -5.84 -14.18 4.79
N ALA A 140 -6.75 -14.77 4.01
CA ALA A 140 -6.71 -14.71 2.56
C ALA A 140 -7.16 -13.35 2.02
N GLY A 141 -8.09 -12.69 2.71
CA GLY A 141 -8.77 -11.48 2.25
C GLY A 141 -8.12 -10.17 2.67
N ILE A 142 -7.35 -10.14 3.78
CA ILE A 142 -6.70 -8.91 4.25
C ILE A 142 -5.65 -8.44 3.24
N THR A 143 -5.67 -7.16 2.89
CA THR A 143 -4.78 -6.54 1.90
C THR A 143 -3.86 -5.49 2.52
N GLY A 144 -4.19 -5.02 3.71
CA GLY A 144 -3.45 -3.99 4.43
C GLY A 144 -4.12 -3.63 5.75
N MET A 145 -3.48 -2.75 6.50
CA MET A 145 -4.03 -2.16 7.72
C MET A 145 -3.60 -0.70 7.80
N LEU A 146 -4.54 0.20 8.10
CA LEU A 146 -4.26 1.60 8.41
C LEU A 146 -4.32 1.78 9.92
N PHE A 147 -3.48 2.68 10.43
CA PHE A 147 -3.42 3.02 11.84
C PHE A 147 -3.58 4.52 11.98
N GLY A 148 -4.35 4.93 12.98
CA GLY A 148 -4.52 6.32 13.37
C GLY A 148 -4.30 6.50 14.86
N LYS A 149 -4.69 7.65 15.38
CA LYS A 149 -4.53 8.02 16.79
C LYS A 149 -5.06 6.94 17.75
N GLY A 150 -4.25 6.69 18.78
CA GLY A 150 -4.52 5.78 19.87
C GLY A 150 -4.67 4.35 19.37
N LYS A 151 -5.84 3.78 19.66
CA LYS A 151 -6.22 2.41 19.35
C LYS A 151 -6.96 2.26 18.01
N THR A 152 -7.07 3.33 17.23
CA THR A 152 -7.84 3.35 15.98
C THR A 152 -7.11 2.63 14.86
N SER A 153 -7.77 1.68 14.21
CA SER A 153 -7.24 0.95 13.06
C SER A 153 -8.31 0.62 12.03
N ILE A 154 -7.89 0.41 10.78
CA ILE A 154 -8.78 -0.06 9.71
C ILE A 154 -8.10 -1.21 8.98
N CYS A 155 -8.68 -2.41 9.06
CA CYS A 155 -8.29 -3.53 8.21
C CYS A 155 -8.86 -3.36 6.81
N LEU A 156 -8.00 -3.50 5.82
CA LEU A 156 -8.34 -3.38 4.40
C LEU A 156 -8.55 -4.77 3.83
N PHE A 157 -9.61 -4.97 3.04
CA PHE A 157 -9.87 -6.24 2.36
C PHE A 157 -10.01 -6.04 0.85
N GLU A 158 -9.91 -7.12 0.08
CA GLU A 158 -10.22 -7.09 -1.37
C GLU A 158 -11.68 -6.68 -1.63
N THR A 159 -12.56 -6.95 -0.66
CA THR A 159 -13.98 -6.57 -0.67
C THR A 159 -14.36 -5.99 0.69
N GLY A 160 -14.32 -4.66 0.81
CA GLY A 160 -14.70 -3.96 2.03
C GLY A 160 -13.51 -3.54 2.89
N PHE A 161 -13.84 -3.11 4.11
CA PHE A 161 -12.91 -2.75 5.17
C PHE A 161 -13.60 -2.97 6.53
N GLN A 162 -12.81 -3.18 7.58
CA GLN A 162 -13.31 -3.26 8.96
C GLN A 162 -12.57 -2.22 9.80
N ALA A 163 -13.32 -1.29 10.40
CA ALA A 163 -12.76 -0.28 11.28
C ALA A 163 -12.87 -0.73 12.75
N ASN A 164 -11.82 -0.45 13.52
CA ASN A 164 -11.85 -0.47 14.98
C ASN A 164 -11.52 0.93 15.46
N PHE A 165 -12.33 1.43 16.37
CA PHE A 165 -12.19 2.78 16.91
C PHE A 165 -11.57 2.72 18.30
N ASP A 166 -10.75 3.70 18.62
CA ASP A 166 -10.45 4.00 20.01
C ASP A 166 -11.67 4.66 20.65
N GLU A 167 -12.35 3.95 21.54
CA GLU A 167 -13.56 4.43 22.22
C GLU A 167 -13.30 5.67 23.09
N GLU A 168 -12.05 5.92 23.48
CA GLU A 168 -11.65 7.11 24.23
C GLU A 168 -11.53 8.36 23.31
N GLU A 169 -11.19 8.17 22.03
CA GLU A 169 -10.98 9.25 21.06
C GLU A 169 -12.21 9.49 20.17
N ILE A 170 -12.96 8.43 19.87
CA ILE A 170 -14.10 8.43 18.96
C ILE A 170 -15.34 8.06 19.77
N THR A 171 -15.82 9.03 20.53
CA THR A 171 -16.87 8.87 21.54
C THR A 171 -18.29 9.12 21.02
N SER A 172 -18.44 9.58 19.77
CA SER A 172 -19.72 9.99 19.20
C SER A 172 -19.86 9.57 17.75
N GLU A 173 -21.09 9.26 17.35
CA GLU A 173 -21.46 9.02 15.95
C GLU A 173 -21.30 10.26 15.06
N ASP A 174 -21.20 11.44 15.67
CA ASP A 174 -20.91 12.68 14.94
C ASP A 174 -19.44 12.84 14.54
N HIS A 175 -18.55 11.98 15.03
CA HIS A 175 -17.13 12.04 14.74
C HIS A 175 -16.87 11.91 13.21
N PRO A 176 -16.06 12.81 12.59
CA PRO A 176 -15.91 12.86 11.14
C PRO A 176 -15.46 11.55 10.50
N LEU A 177 -14.51 10.86 11.12
CA LEU A 177 -14.03 9.56 10.64
C LEU A 177 -15.13 8.49 10.72
N TYR A 178 -15.91 8.47 11.81
CA TYR A 178 -16.99 7.51 12.00
C TYR A 178 -18.06 7.69 10.92
N LYS A 179 -18.52 8.92 10.69
CA LYS A 179 -19.51 9.24 9.65
C LYS A 179 -19.09 8.79 8.26
N VAL A 180 -17.84 9.09 7.87
CA VAL A 180 -17.32 8.69 6.57
C VAL A 180 -17.23 7.17 6.46
N LEU A 181 -16.71 6.48 7.46
CA LEU A 181 -16.62 5.02 7.39
C LEU A 181 -18.01 4.37 7.37
N LEU A 182 -19.00 4.91 8.10
CA LEU A 182 -20.39 4.45 8.07
C LEU A 182 -21.07 4.67 6.71
N GLU A 183 -20.83 5.80 6.05
CA GLU A 183 -21.34 6.09 4.69
C GLU A 183 -20.89 5.03 3.67
N PHE A 184 -19.66 4.54 3.81
CA PHE A 184 -19.01 3.63 2.88
C PHE A 184 -19.09 2.15 3.28
N SER A 185 -19.37 1.83 4.55
CA SER A 185 -19.54 0.45 5.04
C SER A 185 -20.94 -0.13 4.80
N GLN A 186 -21.88 0.67 4.26
CA GLN A 186 -23.26 0.21 4.05
C GLN A 186 -23.31 -1.08 3.21
N PRO A 187 -24.12 -2.07 3.62
CA PRO A 187 -24.31 -3.32 2.87
C PRO A 187 -24.64 -3.05 1.39
N ASN A 188 -24.10 -3.89 0.50
CA ASN A 188 -24.26 -3.83 -0.96
C ASN A 188 -23.55 -2.67 -1.69
N ARG A 189 -22.84 -1.78 -0.99
CA ARG A 189 -22.06 -0.74 -1.68
C ARG A 189 -20.68 -1.21 -2.16
N GLY A 190 -20.10 -2.22 -1.51
CA GLY A 190 -18.87 -2.89 -1.95
C GLY A 190 -17.63 -1.98 -2.00
N TRP A 191 -17.60 -0.88 -1.24
CA TRP A 191 -16.46 0.03 -1.23
C TRP A 191 -15.28 -0.55 -0.47
N CYS A 192 -14.10 -0.45 -1.05
CA CYS A 192 -12.83 -0.81 -0.44
C CYS A 192 -12.01 0.47 -0.22
N ILE A 193 -11.13 0.47 0.79
CA ILE A 193 -10.19 1.55 1.02
C ILE A 193 -8.87 1.23 0.34
N GLU A 194 -8.38 2.15 -0.48
CA GLU A 194 -7.13 1.97 -1.23
C GLU A 194 -5.89 2.24 -0.35
N PRO A 195 -4.75 1.55 -0.60
CA PRO A 195 -3.49 1.71 0.14
C PRO A 195 -2.94 3.14 0.25
N GLY A 196 -3.31 4.06 -0.66
CA GLY A 196 -2.90 5.46 -0.61
C GLY A 196 -3.71 6.32 0.37
N SER A 197 -4.45 5.69 1.28
CA SER A 197 -5.21 6.32 2.36
C SER A 197 -4.36 6.44 3.63
N THR A 198 -4.71 7.36 4.51
CA THR A 198 -3.94 7.66 5.73
C THR A 198 -4.84 8.22 6.82
N LEU A 199 -4.53 7.85 8.06
CA LEU A 199 -5.15 8.39 9.27
C LEU A 199 -4.09 9.20 10.03
N CYS A 200 -4.54 10.22 10.77
CA CYS A 200 -3.66 11.06 11.57
C CYS A 200 -3.38 10.41 12.94
N PHE A 201 -2.13 10.53 13.42
CA PHE A 201 -1.72 10.04 14.74
C PHE A 201 -1.96 11.04 15.88
N TYR A 202 -1.97 12.35 15.62
CA TYR A 202 -2.11 13.37 16.67
C TYR A 202 -3.56 13.84 16.87
N ASP A 203 -4.46 13.63 15.91
CA ASP A 203 -5.88 13.99 16.01
C ASP A 203 -6.75 13.04 15.19
N SER A 204 -7.60 12.26 15.87
CA SER A 204 -8.46 11.24 15.28
C SER A 204 -9.46 11.80 14.26
N ARG A 205 -9.77 13.10 14.33
CA ARG A 205 -10.69 13.75 13.39
C ARG A 205 -10.08 13.89 12.01
N PHE A 206 -8.75 13.87 11.88
CA PHE A 206 -8.07 14.10 10.61
C PHE A 206 -7.74 12.81 9.86
N PHE A 207 -8.06 12.79 8.57
CA PHE A 207 -7.83 11.63 7.70
C PHE A 207 -7.87 12.04 6.23
N TYR A 208 -7.30 11.17 5.40
CA TYR A 208 -7.46 11.18 3.96
C TYR A 208 -7.70 9.75 3.47
N LEU A 209 -8.91 9.47 2.99
CA LEU A 209 -9.35 8.14 2.58
C LEU A 209 -9.70 8.13 1.10
N LYS A 210 -9.26 7.08 0.41
CA LYS A 210 -9.58 6.77 -0.99
C LYS A 210 -10.47 5.55 -1.03
N PHE A 211 -11.70 5.71 -1.46
CA PHE A 211 -12.65 4.62 -1.63
C PHE A 211 -12.78 4.22 -3.08
N LYS A 212 -12.78 2.92 -3.34
CA LYS A 212 -12.93 2.35 -4.68
C LYS A 212 -13.77 1.08 -4.63
N LYS A 213 -14.65 0.90 -5.61
CA LYS A 213 -15.35 -0.39 -5.76
C LYS A 213 -14.52 -1.36 -6.60
N PRO A 214 -14.53 -2.66 -6.29
CA PRO A 214 -13.88 -3.67 -7.12
C PRO A 214 -14.34 -3.59 -8.58
N GLY A 215 -13.38 -3.60 -9.51
CA GLY A 215 -13.65 -3.52 -10.96
C GLY A 215 -14.00 -2.12 -11.49
N GLU A 216 -14.26 -1.13 -10.64
CA GLU A 216 -14.51 0.24 -11.07
C GLU A 216 -13.19 1.03 -11.17
N SER A 217 -13.14 2.02 -12.06
CA SER A 217 -11.98 2.94 -12.18
C SER A 217 -12.11 4.19 -11.32
N ILE A 218 -13.32 4.44 -10.78
CA ILE A 218 -13.63 5.65 -10.03
C ILE A 218 -13.16 5.51 -8.59
N ILE A 219 -12.35 6.47 -8.14
CA ILE A 219 -11.93 6.61 -6.74
C ILE A 219 -12.66 7.81 -6.14
N GLN A 220 -13.40 7.59 -5.06
CA GLN A 220 -13.98 8.65 -4.26
C GLN A 220 -13.04 9.01 -3.11
N MET A 221 -12.60 10.26 -3.07
CA MET A 221 -11.77 10.76 -1.98
C MET A 221 -12.68 11.37 -0.90
N ARG A 222 -12.38 11.09 0.36
CA ARG A 222 -12.98 11.74 1.53
C ARG A 222 -11.87 12.14 2.47
N SER A 223 -11.97 13.34 3.03
CA SER A 223 -10.95 13.83 3.94
C SER A 223 -11.53 14.84 4.89
N ASN A 224 -10.99 14.85 6.10
CA ASN A 224 -11.11 15.96 7.03
C ASN A 224 -9.66 16.36 7.33
N LEU A 225 -9.17 17.43 6.72
CA LEU A 225 -7.78 17.85 6.84
C LEU A 225 -7.70 19.12 7.71
N PRO A 226 -6.60 19.32 8.46
CA PRO A 226 -6.30 20.64 9.01
C PRO A 226 -6.34 21.71 7.92
N THR A 227 -6.79 22.92 8.27
CA THR A 227 -7.04 24.01 7.30
C THR A 227 -5.83 24.31 6.43
N HIS A 228 -4.63 24.35 7.00
CA HIS A 228 -3.39 24.64 6.26
C HIS A 228 -3.00 23.50 5.30
N ILE A 229 -3.21 22.24 5.68
CA ILE A 229 -2.99 21.07 4.80
C ILE A 229 -4.01 21.07 3.67
N ALA A 230 -5.29 21.35 3.99
CA ALA A 230 -6.36 21.45 3.00
C ALA A 230 -6.09 22.57 1.97
N ALA A 231 -5.70 23.75 2.45
CA ALA A 231 -5.36 24.88 1.59
C ALA A 231 -4.18 24.55 0.67
N LYS A 232 -3.14 23.89 1.19
CA LYS A 232 -2.00 23.48 0.39
C LYS A 232 -2.38 22.43 -0.66
N LEU A 233 -3.23 21.47 -0.32
CA LEU A 233 -3.73 20.49 -1.28
C LEU A 233 -4.54 21.15 -2.41
N GLU A 234 -5.36 22.14 -2.08
CA GLU A 234 -6.14 22.87 -3.09
C GLU A 234 -5.25 23.72 -4.00
N GLU A 235 -4.26 24.41 -3.44
CA GLU A 235 -3.22 25.11 -4.22
C GLU A 235 -2.56 24.16 -5.23
N LEU A 236 -2.14 22.96 -4.81
CA LEU A 236 -1.54 21.98 -5.71
C LEU A 236 -2.52 21.48 -6.79
N ARG A 237 -3.82 21.38 -6.49
CA ARG A 237 -4.86 21.02 -7.47
C ARG A 237 -5.06 22.10 -8.51
N GLU A 238 -5.14 23.36 -8.08
CA GLU A 238 -5.25 24.50 -8.99
C GLU A 238 -4.03 24.59 -9.91
N LEU A 239 -2.83 24.40 -9.35
CA LEU A 239 -1.60 24.37 -10.14
C LEU A 239 -1.59 23.22 -11.16
N ALA A 240 -2.01 22.02 -10.76
CA ALA A 240 -2.08 20.87 -11.65
C ALA A 240 -3.10 21.01 -12.80
N GLN A 241 -4.07 21.93 -12.67
CA GLN A 241 -5.01 22.25 -13.75
C GLN A 241 -4.42 23.18 -14.82
N LYS A 242 -3.25 23.76 -14.58
CA LYS A 242 -2.58 24.59 -15.59
C LYS A 242 -2.24 23.75 -16.83
N PRO A 243 -2.42 24.29 -18.06
CA PRO A 243 -2.16 23.54 -19.29
C PRO A 243 -0.74 22.95 -19.36
N GLU A 244 0.25 23.67 -18.86
CA GLU A 244 1.65 23.24 -18.81
C GLU A 244 1.82 21.97 -17.97
N GLU A 245 1.21 21.92 -16.79
CA GLU A 245 1.24 20.75 -15.90
C GLU A 245 0.42 19.58 -16.47
N GLN A 246 -0.73 19.87 -17.09
CA GLN A 246 -1.52 18.84 -17.77
C GLN A 246 -0.74 18.20 -18.93
N MET A 247 -0.05 19.00 -19.74
CA MET A 247 0.81 18.48 -20.81
C MET A 247 1.98 17.67 -20.25
N ALA A 248 2.65 18.16 -19.22
CA ALA A 248 3.76 17.44 -18.58
C ALA A 248 3.31 16.11 -17.97
N LEU A 249 2.13 16.08 -17.34
CA LEU A 249 1.52 14.87 -16.81
C LEU A 249 1.15 13.89 -17.92
N MET A 250 0.57 14.35 -19.02
CA MET A 250 0.25 13.50 -20.17
C MET A 250 1.51 12.87 -20.80
N GLN A 251 2.60 13.64 -20.93
CA GLN A 251 3.88 13.12 -21.43
C GLN A 251 4.44 12.05 -20.50
N GLN A 252 4.33 12.26 -19.19
CA GLN A 252 4.74 11.28 -18.19
C GLN A 252 3.89 10.01 -18.21
N ASP A 253 2.57 10.13 -18.31
CA ASP A 253 1.64 9.00 -18.40
C ASP A 253 1.89 8.17 -19.68
N ASN A 254 2.18 8.84 -20.80
CA ASN A 254 2.55 8.16 -22.05
C ASN A 254 3.87 7.39 -21.92
N GLY A 255 4.90 8.00 -21.32
CA GLY A 255 6.15 7.31 -21.04
C GLY A 255 5.97 6.13 -20.08
N TRP A 256 5.09 6.27 -19.09
CA TRP A 256 4.76 5.21 -18.15
C TRP A 256 4.03 4.03 -18.82
N ASN A 257 3.02 4.31 -19.64
CA ASN A 257 2.31 3.26 -20.39
C ASN A 257 3.28 2.44 -21.26
N GLN A 258 4.31 3.07 -21.85
CA GLN A 258 5.35 2.36 -22.57
C GLN A 258 6.18 1.44 -21.65
N LEU A 259 6.61 1.93 -20.48
CA LEU A 259 7.35 1.12 -19.50
C LEU A 259 6.52 -0.07 -18.96
N VAL A 260 5.23 0.13 -18.68
CA VAL A 260 4.31 -0.95 -18.29
C VAL A 260 4.20 -2.00 -19.39
N MET A 261 3.98 -1.57 -20.63
CA MET A 261 3.86 -2.49 -21.77
C MET A 261 5.16 -3.26 -21.99
N MET A 262 6.32 -2.63 -21.84
CA MET A 262 7.61 -3.32 -21.86
C MET A 262 7.73 -4.37 -20.74
N ARG A 263 7.30 -4.05 -19.51
CA ARG A 263 7.31 -5.01 -18.39
C ARG A 263 6.38 -6.19 -18.66
N ILE A 264 5.14 -5.93 -19.10
CA ILE A 264 4.17 -6.96 -19.45
C ILE A 264 4.75 -7.88 -20.53
N ASN A 265 5.38 -7.31 -21.57
CA ASN A 265 6.01 -8.08 -22.62
C ASN A 265 7.17 -8.93 -22.10
N ASN A 266 8.03 -8.38 -21.23
CA ASN A 266 9.14 -9.13 -20.61
C ASN A 266 8.65 -10.26 -19.69
N GLN A 267 7.57 -10.03 -18.94
CA GLN A 267 6.96 -11.08 -18.11
C GLN A 267 6.31 -12.17 -18.96
N MET A 268 5.61 -11.82 -20.04
CA MET A 268 5.06 -12.80 -20.97
C MET A 268 6.16 -13.61 -21.67
N ASN A 269 7.25 -12.96 -22.10
CA ASN A 269 8.41 -13.64 -22.68
C ASN A 269 9.10 -14.58 -21.68
N ALA A 270 9.28 -14.16 -20.43
CA ALA A 270 9.85 -15.01 -19.39
C ALA A 270 8.95 -16.22 -19.07
N THR A 271 7.64 -16.02 -19.04
CA THR A 271 6.65 -17.10 -18.84
C THR A 271 6.63 -18.06 -20.03
N SER A 272 6.71 -17.54 -21.26
CA SER A 272 6.83 -18.35 -22.49
C SER A 272 8.10 -19.19 -22.50
N MET A 273 9.25 -18.60 -22.14
CA MET A 273 10.51 -19.33 -22.03
C MET A 273 10.45 -20.42 -20.95
N MET A 274 9.79 -20.15 -19.82
CA MET A 274 9.64 -21.15 -18.74
C MET A 274 8.74 -22.31 -19.17
N VAL A 275 7.66 -22.04 -19.91
CA VAL A 275 6.79 -23.06 -20.52
C VAL A 275 7.55 -23.88 -21.58
N ASP A 276 8.37 -23.23 -22.42
CA ASP A 276 9.20 -23.93 -23.41
C ASP A 276 10.28 -24.80 -22.78
N ILE A 277 10.91 -24.34 -21.68
CA ILE A 277 11.88 -25.13 -20.92
C ILE A 277 11.20 -26.32 -20.25
N MET A 278 10.01 -26.15 -19.67
CA MET A 278 9.23 -27.26 -19.10
C MET A 278 8.77 -28.26 -20.16
N ASN A 279 8.34 -27.79 -21.34
CA ASN A 279 7.95 -28.67 -22.45
C ASN A 279 9.15 -29.43 -23.03
N ARG A 280 10.31 -28.78 -23.18
CA ARG A 280 11.56 -29.45 -23.61
C ARG A 280 12.11 -30.43 -22.56
N GLY A 281 11.98 -30.10 -21.27
CA GLY A 281 12.33 -31.01 -20.17
C GLY A 281 11.44 -32.25 -20.12
N SER A 282 10.14 -32.09 -20.39
CA SER A 282 9.17 -33.19 -20.44
C SER A 282 9.39 -34.13 -21.64
N LEU A 283 9.79 -33.58 -22.79
CA LEU A 283 10.14 -34.37 -23.98
C LEU A 283 11.42 -35.19 -23.79
N ASN A 284 12.41 -34.69 -23.05
CA ASN A 284 13.63 -35.44 -22.74
C ASN A 284 13.40 -36.60 -21.76
N ILE A 285 12.44 -36.48 -20.84
CA ILE A 285 12.08 -37.57 -19.91
C ILE A 285 11.36 -38.71 -20.66
N LEU A 286 10.51 -38.39 -21.64
CA LEU A 286 9.85 -39.39 -22.50
C LEU A 286 10.82 -40.06 -23.49
N ALA A 287 11.83 -39.33 -23.99
CA ALA A 287 12.89 -39.90 -24.83
C ALA A 287 13.82 -40.85 -24.03
N ALA A 288 14.09 -40.55 -22.75
CA ALA A 288 14.89 -41.43 -21.88
C ALA A 288 14.15 -42.70 -21.43
N ALA A 289 12.81 -42.69 -21.39
CA ALA A 289 11.99 -43.84 -20.99
C ALA A 289 11.71 -44.87 -22.12
N SER A 290 12.17 -44.60 -23.35
CA SER A 290 11.97 -45.48 -24.52
C SER A 290 13.24 -46.24 -24.97
N GLY A 291 14.38 -46.03 -24.30
CA GLY A 291 15.61 -46.82 -24.49
C GLY A 291 15.65 -48.02 -23.55
N GLY A 292 15.39 -49.22 -24.06
CA GLY A 292 15.09 -50.42 -23.28
C GLY A 292 16.26 -51.10 -22.55
N HIS A 293 15.91 -52.09 -21.71
CA HIS A 293 16.59 -53.38 -21.67
C HIS A 293 15.77 -54.48 -20.97
N VAL A 294 15.50 -55.52 -21.77
CA VAL A 294 15.39 -56.97 -21.52
C VAL A 294 15.60 -57.45 -20.06
N VAL A 295 14.58 -58.12 -19.52
CA VAL A 295 14.67 -58.95 -18.30
C VAL A 295 14.97 -60.39 -18.70
N GLU A 296 16.16 -60.88 -18.34
CA GLU A 296 16.55 -62.29 -18.45
C GLU A 296 16.06 -63.04 -17.20
N ARG A 297 15.19 -64.06 -17.39
CA ARG A 297 14.81 -65.00 -16.32
C ARG A 297 15.89 -66.07 -16.18
N ARG A 298 16.32 -66.34 -14.95
CA ARG A 298 16.96 -67.62 -14.59
C ARG A 298 16.12 -68.35 -13.55
N TYR A 299 16.03 -69.66 -13.76
CA TYR A 299 15.46 -70.68 -12.87
C TYR A 299 16.24 -70.78 -11.57
#